data_AF-A0A258QAK5-F1
#
_entry.id   AF-A0A258QAK5-F1
#
_cell.length_a   1.000
_cell.length_b   1.000
_cell.length_c   1.000
_cell.angle_alpha   90.00
_cell.angle_beta   90.00
_cell.angle_gamma   90.00
#
_symmetry.space_group_name_H-M   'P 1'
#
loop_
_entity.id
_entity.type
_entity.pdbx_description
1 polymer ?
#
loop_
_entity_poly.entity_id
_entity_poly.type
_entity_poly.pdbx_seq_one_letter_code
_entity_poly.pdbx_strand_id
1 'polypeptide(L)'
;MGNSTLHAIAIDELRHSNPNFYNEYELLIEGISAQIRELAKNQADRLDYSSFTESYDRASHEPVLQVVIGIQKTELYIHIYIHKDNYFVIGKSGSGTIARNVEEALELVSQKIKTIKE
;
A
#
# COMPACT_ATOMS: atom_id res chain seq x y z
N MET A 1 -19.20 -1.65 -1.02
CA MET A 1 -18.95 -3.11 -1.14
C MET A 1 -18.48 -3.56 -2.52
N GLY A 2 -18.82 -2.88 -3.64
CA GLY A 2 -18.41 -3.36 -4.98
C GLY A 2 -16.95 -3.12 -5.42
N ASN A 3 -16.22 -2.18 -4.79
CA ASN A 3 -14.83 -1.88 -5.20
C ASN A 3 -13.80 -2.88 -4.69
N SER A 4 -14.10 -3.58 -3.58
CA SER A 4 -13.23 -4.66 -3.08
C SER A 4 -13.39 -5.95 -3.90
N THR A 5 -14.54 -6.18 -4.55
CA THR A 5 -14.74 -7.38 -5.39
C THR A 5 -13.85 -7.37 -6.62
N LEU A 6 -13.75 -6.24 -7.34
CA LEU A 6 -12.86 -6.12 -8.49
C LEU A 6 -11.39 -6.18 -8.09
N HIS A 7 -11.03 -5.60 -6.93
CA HIS A 7 -9.71 -5.78 -6.35
C HIS A 7 -9.41 -7.27 -6.11
N ALA A 8 -10.31 -7.98 -5.42
CA ALA A 8 -10.13 -9.40 -5.11
C ALA A 8 -10.01 -10.27 -6.37
N ILE A 9 -10.81 -10.00 -7.42
CA ILE A 9 -10.69 -10.69 -8.71
C ILE A 9 -9.31 -10.45 -9.32
N ALA A 10 -8.88 -9.18 -9.42
CA ALA A 10 -7.60 -8.84 -10.03
C ALA A 10 -6.40 -9.42 -9.25
N ILE A 11 -6.47 -9.44 -7.92
CA ILE A 11 -5.44 -10.07 -7.07
C ILE A 11 -5.46 -11.60 -7.20
N ASP A 12 -6.63 -12.22 -7.33
CA ASP A 12 -6.73 -13.67 -7.57
C ASP A 12 -6.19 -14.05 -8.97
N GLU A 13 -6.49 -13.26 -10.00
CA GLU A 13 -5.87 -13.42 -11.32
C GLU A 13 -4.35 -13.25 -11.26
N LEU A 14 -3.85 -12.29 -10.48
CA LEU A 14 -2.42 -12.09 -10.27
C LEU A 14 -1.77 -13.32 -9.60
N ARG A 15 -2.42 -13.89 -8.57
CA ARG A 15 -1.93 -15.10 -7.88
C ARG A 15 -1.68 -16.26 -8.85
N HIS A 16 -2.54 -16.42 -9.85
CA HIS A 16 -2.42 -17.51 -10.83
C HIS A 16 -1.46 -17.18 -11.98
N SER A 17 -1.46 -15.93 -12.45
CA SER A 17 -0.66 -15.51 -13.62
C SER A 17 0.79 -15.18 -13.30
N ASN A 18 1.06 -14.63 -12.11
CA ASN A 18 2.40 -14.33 -11.62
C ASN A 18 2.49 -14.52 -10.09
N PRO A 19 2.63 -15.77 -9.62
CA PRO A 19 2.68 -16.07 -8.19
C PRO A 19 3.86 -15.41 -7.46
N ASN A 20 4.96 -15.12 -8.17
CA ASN A 20 6.11 -14.44 -7.58
C ASN A 20 5.77 -13.00 -7.22
N PHE A 21 5.13 -12.26 -8.14
CA PHE A 21 4.72 -10.89 -7.86
C PHE A 21 3.55 -10.81 -6.87
N TYR A 22 2.65 -11.79 -6.89
CA TYR A 22 1.65 -11.95 -5.82
C TYR A 22 2.30 -12.12 -4.44
N ASN A 23 3.35 -12.94 -4.33
CA ASN A 23 4.10 -13.07 -3.08
C ASN A 23 4.79 -11.76 -2.68
N GLU A 24 5.31 -10.97 -3.62
CA GLU A 24 5.82 -9.63 -3.32
C GLU A 24 4.74 -8.69 -2.78
N TYR A 25 3.52 -8.76 -3.30
CA TYR A 25 2.37 -8.01 -2.77
C TYR A 25 2.02 -8.42 -1.33
N GLU A 26 2.03 -9.72 -1.01
CA GLU A 26 1.83 -10.20 0.36
C GLU A 26 2.94 -9.69 1.30
N LEU A 27 4.20 -9.80 0.88
CA LEU A 27 5.35 -9.28 1.63
C LEU A 27 5.29 -7.76 1.82
N LEU A 28 4.73 -7.02 0.86
CA LEU A 28 4.50 -5.59 0.98
C LEU A 28 3.51 -5.28 2.11
N ILE A 29 2.38 -5.99 2.18
CA ILE A 29 1.39 -5.81 3.26
C ILE A 29 2.01 -6.11 4.62
N GLU A 30 2.76 -7.21 4.73
CA GLU A 30 3.45 -7.60 5.96
C GLU A 30 4.49 -6.55 6.38
N GLY A 31 5.31 -6.10 5.43
CA GLY A 31 6.35 -5.10 5.65
C GLY A 31 5.78 -3.75 6.08
N ILE A 32 4.70 -3.28 5.46
CA ILE A 32 4.02 -2.03 5.89
C ILE A 32 3.44 -2.21 7.28
N SER A 33 2.81 -3.35 7.56
CA SER A 33 2.27 -3.66 8.89
C SER A 33 3.36 -3.66 9.96
N ALA A 34 4.56 -4.17 9.63
CA ALA A 34 5.72 -4.13 10.52
C ALA A 34 6.21 -2.69 10.76
N GLN A 35 6.30 -1.85 9.72
CA GLN A 35 6.66 -0.43 9.84
C GLN A 35 5.67 0.35 10.71
N ILE A 36 4.36 0.12 10.53
CA ILE A 36 3.31 0.74 11.37
C ILE A 36 3.41 0.25 12.81
N ARG A 37 3.66 -1.05 13.03
CA ARG A 37 3.86 -1.61 14.37
C ARG A 37 5.07 -1.00 15.07
N GLU A 38 6.17 -0.80 14.35
CA GLU A 38 7.36 -0.16 14.89
C GLU A 38 7.11 1.33 15.20
N LEU A 39 6.40 2.04 14.33
CA LEU A 39 5.92 3.39 14.60
C LEU A 39 5.07 3.44 15.89
N ALA A 40 4.12 2.52 16.05
CA ALA A 40 3.27 2.41 17.23
C ALA A 40 4.10 2.15 18.51
N LYS A 41 5.13 1.30 18.45
CA LYS A 41 6.02 1.05 19.60
C LYS A 41 6.80 2.29 20.01
N ASN A 42 7.28 3.06 19.04
CA ASN A 42 8.14 4.22 19.29
C ASN A 42 7.34 5.49 19.62
N GLN A 43 6.06 5.56 19.26
CA GLN A 43 5.21 6.75 19.38
C GLN A 43 3.78 6.39 19.79
N ALA A 44 3.60 5.46 20.73
CA ALA A 44 2.31 4.91 21.12
C ALA A 44 1.27 6.00 21.47
N ASP A 45 1.71 7.07 22.13
CA ASP A 45 0.84 8.18 22.56
C ASP A 45 0.43 9.12 21.42
N ARG A 46 0.97 8.92 20.21
CA ARG A 46 0.74 9.79 19.04
C ARG A 46 -0.06 9.12 17.94
N LEU A 47 0.00 7.79 17.83
CA LEU A 47 -0.69 7.04 16.79
C LEU A 47 -2.17 6.86 17.20
N ASP A 48 -3.06 7.50 16.45
CA ASP A 48 -4.50 7.44 16.71
C ASP A 48 -5.11 6.14 16.14
N TYR A 49 -4.78 5.82 14.88
CA TYR A 49 -5.23 4.62 14.20
C TYR A 49 -4.41 4.34 12.94
N SER A 50 -4.59 3.13 12.39
CA SER A 50 -4.14 2.80 11.03
C SER A 50 -5.14 1.85 10.38
N SER A 51 -5.23 1.89 9.04
CA SER A 51 -6.13 1.00 8.29
C SER A 51 -5.59 0.69 6.91
N PHE A 52 -5.89 -0.51 6.44
CA PHE A 52 -5.77 -0.90 5.03
C PHE A 52 -7.15 -0.91 4.39
N THR A 53 -7.25 -0.30 3.21
CA THR A 53 -8.45 -0.32 2.39
C THR A 53 -8.09 -0.82 1.01
N GLU A 54 -8.68 -1.94 0.63
CA GLU A 54 -8.57 -2.50 -0.70
C GLU A 54 -9.65 -1.91 -1.62
N SER A 55 -9.25 -1.42 -2.78
CA SER A 55 -10.14 -0.81 -3.75
C SER A 55 -9.66 -1.06 -5.17
N TYR A 56 -10.44 -0.67 -6.16
CA TYR A 56 -10.10 -0.83 -7.56
C TYR A 56 -10.33 0.50 -8.29
N ASP A 57 -9.28 1.07 -8.86
CA ASP A 57 -9.38 2.27 -9.66
C ASP A 57 -9.91 1.91 -11.05
N ARG A 58 -11.11 2.37 -11.36
CA ARG A 58 -11.77 2.11 -12.64
C ARG A 58 -11.19 2.93 -13.78
N ALA A 59 -10.51 4.05 -13.49
CA ALA A 59 -9.91 4.88 -14.53
C ALA A 59 -8.62 4.24 -15.07
N SER A 60 -7.79 3.68 -14.19
CA SER A 60 -6.57 2.96 -14.59
C SER A 60 -6.75 1.46 -14.76
N HIS A 61 -7.89 0.89 -14.32
CA HIS A 61 -8.18 -0.54 -14.28
C HIS A 61 -7.21 -1.33 -13.39
N GLU A 62 -6.90 -0.79 -12.21
CA GLU A 62 -5.87 -1.35 -11.33
C GLU A 62 -6.40 -1.58 -9.90
N PRO A 63 -6.01 -2.69 -9.25
CA PRO A 63 -6.18 -2.83 -7.82
C PRO A 63 -5.31 -1.82 -7.07
N VAL A 64 -5.87 -1.26 -6.00
CA VAL A 64 -5.23 -0.25 -5.15
C VAL A 64 -5.35 -0.66 -3.69
N LEU A 65 -4.19 -0.78 -3.03
CA LEU A 65 -4.10 -0.85 -1.58
C LEU A 65 -3.88 0.57 -1.03
N GLN A 66 -4.86 1.07 -0.30
CA GLN A 66 -4.74 2.33 0.44
C GLN A 66 -4.34 2.03 1.88
N VAL A 67 -3.29 2.71 2.34
CA VAL A 67 -2.83 2.71 3.73
C VAL A 67 -3.14 4.08 4.32
N VAL A 68 -3.83 4.09 5.45
CA VAL A 68 -4.11 5.31 6.22
C VAL A 68 -3.44 5.19 7.57
N ILE A 69 -2.72 6.25 7.97
CA ILE A 69 -2.07 6.34 9.28
C ILE A 69 -2.48 7.69 9.89
N GLY A 70 -3.22 7.65 10.99
CA GLY A 70 -3.61 8.83 11.76
C GLY A 70 -2.64 9.08 12.91
N ILE A 71 -2.00 10.24 12.94
CA ILE A 71 -1.11 10.69 14.02
C ILE A 71 -1.53 12.09 14.47
N GLN A 72 -1.90 12.24 15.74
CA GLN A 72 -2.24 13.52 16.37
C GLN A 72 -3.16 14.41 15.52
N LYS A 73 -4.28 13.85 15.01
CA LYS A 73 -5.25 14.54 14.13
C LYS A 73 -4.74 14.89 12.73
N THR A 74 -3.57 14.42 12.33
CA THR A 74 -3.08 14.44 10.94
C THR A 74 -3.23 13.06 10.34
N GLU A 75 -3.64 12.99 9.08
CA GLU A 75 -3.81 11.73 8.36
C GLU A 75 -2.82 11.64 7.20
N LEU A 76 -2.05 10.55 7.16
CA LEU A 76 -1.26 10.18 5.99
C LEU A 76 -2.03 9.18 5.15
N TYR A 77 -2.17 9.50 3.86
CA TYR A 77 -2.76 8.63 2.85
C TYR A 77 -1.68 8.15 1.90
N ILE A 78 -1.48 6.84 1.84
CA ILE A 78 -0.58 6.20 0.87
C ILE A 78 -1.42 5.30 -0.02
N HIS A 79 -1.46 5.60 -1.30
CA HIS A 79 -2.09 4.74 -2.30
C HIS A 79 -0.99 3.93 -3.00
N ILE A 80 -1.19 2.62 -3.09
CA ILE A 80 -0.27 1.68 -3.69
C ILE A 80 -1.05 0.96 -4.78
N TYR A 81 -0.75 1.27 -6.03
CA TYR A 81 -1.35 0.59 -7.18
C TYR A 81 -0.53 -0.65 -7.50
N ILE A 82 -1.22 -1.75 -7.76
CA ILE A 82 -0.63 -2.99 -8.24
C ILE A 82 -0.77 -2.97 -9.76
N HIS A 83 0.26 -2.52 -10.46
CA HIS A 83 0.22 -2.31 -11.90
C HIS A 83 0.15 -3.65 -12.64
N LYS A 84 -0.62 -3.72 -13.72
CA LYS A 84 -0.80 -4.92 -14.56
C LYS A 84 0.49 -5.52 -15.14
N ASP A 85 1.55 -4.71 -15.21
CA ASP A 85 2.87 -5.11 -15.70
C ASP A 85 3.79 -5.59 -14.55
N ASN A 86 3.21 -5.96 -13.41
CA ASN A 86 3.89 -6.53 -12.25
C ASN A 86 4.92 -5.60 -11.59
N TYR A 87 4.49 -4.37 -11.26
CA TYR A 87 5.25 -3.45 -10.42
C TYR A 87 4.29 -2.61 -9.56
N PHE A 88 4.80 -1.93 -8.55
CA PHE A 88 4.02 -1.07 -7.67
C PHE A 88 4.12 0.39 -8.11
N VAL A 89 3.05 1.16 -7.92
CA VAL A 89 3.09 2.62 -8.04
C VAL A 89 2.62 3.25 -6.74
N ILE A 90 3.51 3.99 -6.07
CA ILE A 90 3.22 4.66 -4.81
C ILE A 90 2.78 6.10 -5.12
N GLY A 91 1.54 6.44 -4.78
CA GLY A 91 0.91 7.71 -5.13
C GLY A 91 -0.27 7.49 -6.07
N LYS A 92 -0.36 8.26 -7.15
CA LYS A 92 -1.48 8.17 -8.11
C LYS A 92 -1.05 7.36 -9.35
N SER A 93 -1.94 6.53 -9.92
CA SER A 93 -1.65 5.88 -11.19
C SER A 93 -1.32 6.91 -12.29
N GLY A 94 -0.27 6.65 -13.07
CA GLY A 94 0.25 7.53 -14.12
C GLY A 94 1.10 8.73 -13.67
N SER A 95 1.19 9.04 -12.37
CA SER A 95 2.04 10.14 -11.86
C SER A 95 2.73 9.85 -10.54
N GLY A 96 2.56 8.65 -9.99
CA GLY A 96 3.23 8.17 -8.78
C GLY A 96 4.63 7.65 -9.07
N THR A 97 5.34 7.30 -8.01
CA THR A 97 6.69 6.73 -8.10
C THR A 97 6.58 5.23 -8.33
N ILE A 98 7.24 4.74 -9.38
CA ILE A 98 7.33 3.31 -9.68
C ILE A 98 8.30 2.66 -8.69
N ALA A 99 7.89 1.55 -8.10
CA ALA A 99 8.73 0.60 -7.38
C ALA A 99 8.64 -0.75 -8.09
N ARG A 100 9.79 -1.28 -8.52
CA ARG A 100 9.89 -2.51 -9.30
C ARG A 100 9.75 -3.77 -8.47
N ASN A 101 9.90 -3.66 -7.15
CA ASN A 101 9.82 -4.77 -6.22
C ASN A 101 9.35 -4.29 -4.84
N VAL A 102 9.12 -5.26 -3.95
CA VAL A 102 8.71 -5.02 -2.56
C VAL A 102 9.70 -4.16 -1.76
N GLU A 103 11.02 -4.31 -1.97
CA GLU A 103 12.03 -3.55 -1.23
C GLU A 103 11.94 -2.05 -1.55
N GLU A 104 11.89 -1.71 -2.83
CA GLU A 104 11.71 -0.33 -3.31
C GLU A 104 10.38 0.26 -2.83
N ALA A 105 9.30 -0.54 -2.88
CA ALA A 105 7.98 -0.09 -2.43
C ALA A 105 7.97 0.21 -0.92
N LEU A 106 8.56 -0.68 -0.11
CA LEU A 106 8.68 -0.50 1.34
C LEU A 106 9.56 0.69 1.70
N GLU A 107 10.62 0.96 0.94
CA GLU A 107 11.45 2.15 1.12
C GLU A 107 10.64 3.44 0.88
N LEU A 108 9.92 3.51 -0.24
CA LEU A 108 9.07 4.66 -0.57
C LEU A 108 7.96 4.89 0.46
N VAL A 109 7.33 3.81 0.95
CA VAL A 109 6.35 3.89 2.05
C VAL A 109 7.01 4.39 3.33
N SER A 110 8.17 3.85 3.70
CA SER A 110 8.92 4.28 4.88
C SER A 110 9.27 5.77 4.83
N GLN A 111 9.71 6.27 3.68
CA GLN A 111 9.97 7.70 3.46
C GLN A 111 8.72 8.54 3.72
N LYS A 112 7.55 8.14 3.22
CA LYS A 112 6.27 8.83 3.49
C LYS A 112 5.90 8.78 4.97
N ILE A 113 6.07 7.64 5.64
CA ILE A 113 5.81 7.51 7.08
C ILE A 113 6.75 8.41 7.90
N LYS A 114 7.99 8.61 7.47
CA LYS A 114 8.92 9.52 8.16
C LYS A 114 8.50 10.99 8.05
N THR A 115 7.91 11.41 6.93
CA THR A 115 7.48 12.82 6.75
C THR A 115 6.37 13.28 7.70
N ILE A 116 5.64 12.36 8.33
CA ILE A 116 4.63 12.70 9.35
C ILE A 116 5.16 12.64 10.78
N LYS A 117 6.44 12.32 10.98
CA LYS A 117 7.10 12.33 12.30
C LYS A 117 7.65 13.71 12.68
N GLU A 118 7.85 14.58 11.69
CA GLU A 118 8.38 15.96 11.85
C GLU A 118 7.24 16.95 12.16
#